data_AF-A0A485K477-F1
#
_entry.id   AF-A0A485K477-F1
#
_cell.length_a   1.000
_cell.length_b   1.000
_cell.length_c   1.000
_cell.angle_alpha   90.00
_cell.angle_beta   90.00
_cell.angle_gamma   90.00
#
_symmetry.space_group_name_H-M   'P 1'
#
loop_
_entity.id
_entity.type
_entity.pdbx_description
1 polymer ?
#
loop_
_entity_poly.entity_id
_entity_poly.type
_entity_poly.pdbx_seq_one_letter_code
_entity_poly.pdbx_strand_id
1 'polypeptide(L)'
;MYHVPLLSAVFAGLAAVAATDYRVPVQIIFRAYCPACQWFISDPVYSLMQDDGFRAITNLQYVPAAAMRDIDGVLDCTGGASECEGHRWMACVLDRFKDSPKATSTHMAVRPCMIFAFVIWTQCIEGEESGYVWMDKVAFCFKDLADFNALAKCKDEQGDTLVRKLMTVAAKLEGPWQPYTIVDGTVLGSASAAVTLDMMQIDICKRYKGPSSALPPFCDSVPGVVRQTEAPAPVAPVVPVVQDKKVKVQVIWRAYCPACKWYLSDPVYNLLVDPEFQAIIDFEPYPSGSTVESSPGQFQCGGGASECTGHLYMSCALRLFPSLSDVAANLKCLEDSHQMWDKRVKSCFSGKALEQVKACFASDTSKQYLREYIAVSSTIHQAWVPYTIIDGTVIGTAREGVHYEALTKAICDAYTGLHRPSVCGPAPGGAAVVVQAEPVKQPVEPVKEVAKPVQTAAPVVAKVTEKKAEKKAPVMPCRQKEKGFEYDDPPDIGKPATDKAALNGGGGVKLGAVGAVGAKTAEPSSFLTNPLLLPMLLIGGLLFAALRYSKPEKKKM
;
A
#
# COMPACT_ATOMS: atom_id res chain seq x y z
N MET A 1 -23.48 -71.51 -26.67
CA MET A 1 -23.87 -70.28 -27.40
C MET A 1 -24.69 -69.45 -26.43
N TYR A 2 -24.06 -68.46 -25.79
CA TYR A 2 -24.69 -67.60 -24.79
C TYR A 2 -25.24 -66.35 -25.48
N HIS A 3 -26.55 -66.12 -25.38
CA HIS A 3 -27.21 -64.89 -25.79
C HIS A 3 -27.08 -63.84 -24.67
N VAL A 4 -26.46 -62.71 -24.99
CA VAL A 4 -26.43 -61.48 -24.15
C VAL A 4 -27.41 -60.48 -24.78
N PRO A 5 -28.27 -59.81 -24.00
CA PRO A 5 -29.27 -58.89 -24.53
C PRO A 5 -28.69 -57.50 -24.82
N LEU A 6 -29.23 -56.90 -25.88
CA LEU A 6 -28.96 -55.58 -26.42
C LEU A 6 -29.44 -54.49 -25.44
N LEU A 7 -28.52 -53.71 -24.87
CA LEU A 7 -28.83 -52.48 -24.12
C LEU A 7 -28.70 -51.29 -25.08
N SER A 8 -29.84 -50.71 -25.43
CA SER A 8 -29.98 -49.48 -26.21
C SER A 8 -29.35 -48.30 -25.46
N ALA A 9 -28.29 -47.71 -26.02
CA ALA A 9 -27.74 -46.45 -25.57
C ALA A 9 -28.62 -45.29 -26.10
N VAL A 10 -29.32 -44.62 -25.19
CA VAL A 10 -29.96 -43.32 -25.46
C VAL A 10 -28.84 -42.29 -25.54
N PHE A 11 -28.54 -41.84 -26.77
CA PHE A 11 -27.70 -40.66 -26.99
C PHE A 11 -28.50 -39.41 -26.58
N ALA A 12 -28.24 -38.90 -25.38
CA ALA A 12 -28.62 -37.55 -25.01
C ALA A 12 -27.70 -36.57 -25.76
N GLY A 13 -28.22 -35.97 -26.83
CA GLY A 13 -27.58 -34.84 -27.49
C GLY A 13 -27.56 -33.63 -26.57
N LEU A 14 -26.43 -33.42 -25.88
CA LEU A 14 -26.10 -32.12 -25.30
C LEU A 14 -25.72 -31.20 -26.45
N ALA A 15 -26.67 -30.39 -26.91
CA ALA A 15 -26.38 -29.21 -27.70
C ALA A 15 -25.45 -28.32 -26.87
N ALA A 16 -24.22 -28.14 -27.33
CA ALA A 16 -23.30 -27.14 -26.80
C ALA A 16 -23.93 -25.75 -27.05
N VAL A 17 -24.61 -25.21 -26.05
CA VAL A 17 -24.97 -23.80 -26.03
C VAL A 17 -23.65 -23.04 -26.01
N ALA A 18 -23.35 -22.32 -27.09
CA ALA A 18 -22.23 -21.38 -27.11
C ALA A 18 -22.42 -20.42 -25.94
N ALA A 19 -21.57 -20.51 -24.92
CA ALA A 19 -21.61 -19.62 -23.77
C ALA A 19 -21.41 -18.20 -24.29
N THR A 20 -22.45 -17.38 -24.21
CA THR A 20 -22.36 -15.95 -24.57
C THR A 20 -21.45 -15.29 -23.54
N ASP A 21 -20.32 -14.73 -23.97
CA ASP A 21 -19.43 -14.00 -23.07
C ASP A 21 -20.01 -12.62 -22.79
N TYR A 22 -20.53 -12.43 -21.57
CA TYR A 22 -21.12 -11.17 -21.12
C TYR A 22 -20.09 -10.20 -20.52
N ARG A 23 -18.80 -10.56 -20.54
CA ARG A 23 -17.76 -9.73 -19.95
C ARG A 23 -17.64 -8.40 -20.65
N VAL A 24 -17.57 -7.32 -19.87
CA VAL A 24 -17.41 -5.95 -20.37
C VAL A 24 -16.00 -5.82 -20.94
N PRO A 25 -15.85 -5.45 -22.22
CA PRO A 25 -14.54 -5.24 -22.81
C PRO A 25 -13.91 -3.96 -22.25
N VAL A 26 -12.69 -4.10 -21.73
CA VAL A 26 -11.89 -2.98 -21.21
C VAL A 26 -10.55 -2.99 -21.92
N GLN A 27 -10.21 -1.92 -22.63
CA GLN A 27 -8.90 -1.75 -23.25
C GLN A 27 -8.11 -0.68 -22.51
N ILE A 28 -6.85 -0.97 -22.21
CA ILE A 28 -5.93 -0.02 -21.58
C ILE A 28 -4.70 0.09 -22.47
N ILE A 29 -4.58 1.23 -23.13
CA ILE A 29 -3.46 1.56 -24.00
C ILE A 29 -2.51 2.41 -23.17
N PHE A 30 -1.24 2.04 -23.15
CA PHE A 30 -0.27 2.70 -22.29
C PHE A 30 1.16 2.54 -22.79
N ARG A 31 2.05 3.33 -22.20
CA ARG A 31 3.48 3.27 -22.44
C ARG A 31 4.22 2.67 -21.27
N ALA A 32 5.34 2.03 -21.57
CA ALA A 32 6.22 1.54 -20.53
C ALA A 32 6.86 2.71 -19.74
N TYR A 33 7.40 3.72 -20.41
CA TYR A 33 7.95 4.89 -19.73
C TYR A 33 6.93 6.02 -19.64
N CYS A 34 5.95 5.80 -18.76
CA CYS A 34 4.87 6.73 -18.44
C CYS A 34 4.47 6.59 -16.96
N PRO A 35 4.84 7.56 -16.09
CA PRO A 35 4.54 7.49 -14.65
C PRO A 35 3.06 7.33 -14.32
N ALA A 36 2.17 7.99 -15.08
CA ALA A 36 0.73 7.84 -14.91
C ALA A 36 0.26 6.42 -15.27
N CYS A 37 0.86 5.83 -16.31
CA CYS A 37 0.57 4.47 -16.76
C CYS A 37 1.02 3.45 -15.73
N GLN A 38 2.22 3.64 -15.19
CA GLN A 38 2.80 2.80 -14.14
C GLN A 38 1.91 2.74 -12.92
N TRP A 39 1.51 3.91 -12.40
CA TRP A 39 0.59 3.99 -11.28
C TRP A 39 -0.74 3.33 -11.60
N PHE A 40 -1.33 3.63 -12.76
CA PHE A 40 -2.64 3.11 -13.15
C PHE A 40 -2.66 1.58 -13.28
N ILE A 41 -1.63 1.00 -13.92
CA ILE A 41 -1.50 -0.46 -14.09
C ILE A 41 -1.21 -1.14 -12.74
N SER A 42 -0.37 -0.53 -11.90
CA SER A 42 0.07 -1.12 -10.64
C SER A 42 -0.94 -1.04 -9.49
N ASP A 43 -1.90 -0.11 -9.57
CA ASP A 43 -2.83 0.15 -8.46
C ASP A 43 -4.31 -0.03 -8.88
N PRO A 44 -4.96 0.88 -9.62
CA PRO A 44 -6.34 0.67 -10.07
C PRO A 44 -6.58 -0.63 -10.85
N VAL A 45 -5.79 -0.90 -11.89
CA VAL A 45 -6.03 -2.05 -12.77
C VAL A 45 -5.67 -3.36 -12.08
N TYR A 46 -4.59 -3.35 -11.31
CA TYR A 46 -4.22 -4.47 -10.45
C TYR A 46 -5.34 -4.83 -9.49
N SER A 47 -5.84 -3.85 -8.73
CA SER A 47 -6.87 -4.05 -7.72
C SER A 47 -8.18 -4.55 -8.34
N LEU A 48 -8.57 -4.01 -9.50
CA LEU A 48 -9.72 -4.48 -10.26
C LEU A 48 -9.61 -5.97 -10.63
N MET A 49 -8.42 -6.44 -11.03
CA MET A 49 -8.20 -7.83 -11.45
C MET A 49 -7.94 -8.80 -10.28
N GLN A 50 -7.58 -8.29 -9.10
CA GLN A 50 -7.52 -9.11 -7.89
C GLN A 50 -8.90 -9.45 -7.35
N ASP A 51 -9.90 -8.58 -7.57
CA ASP A 51 -11.29 -8.87 -7.23
C ASP A 51 -11.87 -9.97 -8.14
N ASP A 52 -12.32 -11.07 -7.53
CA ASP A 52 -12.83 -12.24 -8.24
C ASP A 52 -14.14 -11.94 -8.98
N GLY A 53 -15.00 -11.09 -8.42
CA GLY A 53 -16.25 -10.69 -9.04
C GLY A 53 -16.00 -9.83 -10.28
N PHE A 54 -15.18 -8.79 -10.16
CA PHE A 54 -14.85 -7.93 -11.31
C PHE A 54 -14.09 -8.69 -12.38
N ARG A 55 -13.18 -9.60 -12.01
CA ARG A 55 -12.50 -10.47 -12.98
C ARG A 55 -13.45 -11.41 -13.72
N ALA A 56 -14.55 -11.84 -13.08
CA ALA A 56 -15.56 -12.69 -13.73
C ALA A 56 -16.38 -11.94 -14.79
N ILE A 57 -16.57 -10.62 -14.62
CA ILE A 57 -17.41 -9.80 -15.50
C ILE A 57 -16.64 -8.83 -16.41
N THR A 58 -15.31 -8.85 -16.37
CA THR A 58 -14.45 -7.95 -17.14
C THR A 58 -13.58 -8.73 -18.12
N ASN A 59 -13.50 -8.25 -19.36
CA ASN A 59 -12.57 -8.73 -20.37
C ASN A 59 -11.49 -7.66 -20.60
N LEU A 60 -10.42 -7.72 -19.82
CA LEU A 60 -9.35 -6.74 -19.82
C LEU A 60 -8.29 -7.05 -20.89
N GLN A 61 -8.00 -6.06 -21.72
CA GLN A 61 -6.93 -6.07 -22.70
C GLN A 61 -5.89 -4.98 -22.39
N TYR A 62 -4.70 -5.42 -22.00
CA TYR A 62 -3.53 -4.54 -21.90
C TYR A 62 -2.94 -4.30 -23.30
N VAL A 63 -2.61 -3.05 -23.60
CA VAL A 63 -2.00 -2.63 -24.87
C VAL A 63 -0.80 -1.72 -24.58
N PRO A 64 0.34 -2.30 -24.13
CA PRO A 64 1.60 -1.58 -23.95
C PRO A 64 2.23 -1.30 -25.31
N ALA A 65 1.65 -0.38 -26.08
CA ALA A 65 2.13 0.00 -27.41
C ALA A 65 1.77 1.43 -27.81
N ALA A 66 1.49 2.29 -26.82
CA ALA A 66 1.11 3.67 -27.05
C ALA A 66 2.27 4.51 -27.60
N ALA A 67 1.98 5.45 -28.50
CA ALA A 67 2.94 6.39 -29.07
C ALA A 67 4.20 5.74 -29.66
N MET A 68 4.03 4.56 -30.27
CA MET A 68 5.07 3.82 -30.96
C MET A 68 4.91 3.92 -32.48
N ARG A 69 6.03 3.89 -33.21
CA ARG A 69 6.07 3.82 -34.66
C ARG A 69 6.97 2.66 -35.11
N ASP A 70 6.70 2.15 -36.30
CA ASP A 70 7.58 1.21 -36.98
C ASP A 70 8.17 1.96 -38.18
N ILE A 71 9.47 2.21 -38.14
CA ILE A 71 10.20 2.93 -39.17
C ILE A 71 11.16 1.93 -39.80
N ASP A 72 10.84 1.48 -41.01
CA ASP A 72 11.65 0.54 -41.80
C ASP A 72 12.02 -0.76 -41.06
N GLY A 73 11.08 -1.29 -40.25
CA GLY A 73 11.27 -2.51 -39.49
C GLY A 73 11.90 -2.30 -38.11
N VAL A 74 12.19 -1.04 -37.74
CA VAL A 74 12.74 -0.67 -36.43
C VAL A 74 11.64 0.01 -35.60
N LEU A 75 11.44 -0.48 -34.38
CA LEU A 75 10.51 0.12 -33.42
C LEU A 75 11.08 1.44 -32.89
N ASP A 76 10.34 2.52 -33.11
CA ASP A 76 10.59 3.88 -32.61
C ASP A 76 9.62 4.17 -31.45
N CYS A 77 10.17 4.42 -30.26
CA CYS A 77 9.41 4.69 -29.04
C CYS A 77 9.74 6.08 -28.50
N THR A 78 8.74 6.75 -27.93
CA THR A 78 8.87 8.14 -27.47
C THR A 78 9.92 8.31 -26.36
N GLY A 79 10.05 7.32 -25.48
CA GLY A 79 11.04 7.20 -24.41
C GLY A 79 12.33 6.48 -24.82
N GLY A 80 12.57 6.33 -26.13
CA GLY A 80 13.80 5.77 -26.69
C GLY A 80 13.90 4.24 -26.62
N ALA A 81 15.10 3.72 -26.89
CA ALA A 81 15.35 2.29 -27.04
C ALA A 81 15.00 1.47 -25.77
N SER A 82 15.20 2.04 -24.58
CA SER A 82 14.85 1.38 -23.33
C SER A 82 13.34 1.26 -23.14
N GLU A 83 12.54 2.26 -23.56
CA GLU A 83 11.08 2.12 -23.56
C GLU A 83 10.64 1.00 -24.51
N CYS A 84 11.25 0.91 -25.71
CA CYS A 84 10.98 -0.19 -26.64
C CYS A 84 11.35 -1.56 -26.06
N GLU A 85 12.43 -1.66 -25.28
CA GLU A 85 12.76 -2.90 -24.59
C GLU A 85 11.67 -3.28 -23.57
N GLY A 86 11.16 -2.31 -22.81
CA GLY A 86 10.05 -2.51 -21.89
C GLY A 86 8.78 -3.05 -22.55
N HIS A 87 8.42 -2.45 -23.69
CA HIS A 87 7.29 -2.90 -24.50
C HIS A 87 7.41 -4.37 -24.92
N ARG A 88 8.61 -4.84 -25.30
CA ARG A 88 8.85 -6.24 -25.65
C ARG A 88 8.65 -7.18 -24.45
N TRP A 89 9.20 -6.81 -23.30
CA TRP A 89 9.02 -7.58 -22.06
C TRP A 89 7.55 -7.68 -21.67
N MET A 90 6.83 -6.56 -21.68
CA MET A 90 5.40 -6.55 -21.40
C MET A 90 4.62 -7.42 -22.40
N ALA A 91 4.88 -7.28 -23.70
CA ALA A 91 4.21 -8.09 -24.71
C ALA A 91 4.43 -9.61 -24.49
N CYS A 92 5.63 -10.01 -24.06
CA CYS A 92 5.94 -11.39 -23.70
C CYS A 92 5.26 -11.86 -22.41
N VAL A 93 5.13 -11.00 -21.41
CA VAL A 93 4.36 -11.30 -20.19
C VAL A 93 2.88 -11.51 -20.55
N LEU A 94 2.31 -10.68 -21.44
CA LEU A 94 0.93 -10.87 -21.91
C LEU A 94 0.76 -12.22 -22.62
N ASP A 95 1.68 -12.62 -23.50
CA ASP A 95 1.56 -13.90 -24.20
C ASP A 95 1.75 -15.11 -23.27
N ARG A 96 2.67 -15.02 -22.31
CA ARG A 96 2.97 -16.10 -21.35
C ARG A 96 1.81 -16.37 -20.40
N PHE A 97 1.12 -15.33 -19.92
CA PHE A 97 0.09 -15.44 -18.88
C PHE A 97 -1.33 -15.20 -19.38
N LYS A 98 -1.56 -15.12 -20.70
CA LYS A 98 -2.85 -14.83 -21.35
C LYS A 98 -4.06 -15.62 -20.83
N ASP A 99 -3.84 -16.84 -20.37
CA ASP A 99 -4.91 -17.73 -19.87
C ASP A 99 -5.35 -17.38 -18.44
N SER A 100 -4.65 -16.47 -17.76
CA SER A 100 -4.94 -16.03 -16.40
C SER A 100 -4.89 -14.51 -16.29
N PRO A 101 -6.04 -13.81 -16.31
CA PRO A 101 -6.09 -12.36 -16.11
C PRO A 101 -5.50 -11.93 -14.78
N LYS A 102 -5.64 -12.77 -13.73
CA LYS A 102 -5.04 -12.53 -12.41
C LYS A 102 -3.52 -12.60 -12.45
N ALA A 103 -2.95 -13.64 -13.08
CA ALA A 103 -1.49 -13.77 -13.20
C ALA A 103 -0.91 -12.70 -14.13
N THR A 104 -1.55 -12.47 -15.28
CA THR A 104 -1.19 -11.39 -16.21
C THR A 104 -1.17 -10.05 -15.49
N SER A 105 -2.24 -9.70 -14.78
CA SER A 105 -2.30 -8.45 -14.03
C SER A 105 -1.26 -8.39 -12.92
N THR A 106 -0.98 -9.49 -12.23
CA THR A 106 0.08 -9.54 -11.20
C THR A 106 1.46 -9.28 -11.78
N HIS A 107 1.76 -9.85 -12.94
CA HIS A 107 3.04 -9.67 -13.64
C HIS A 107 3.12 -8.38 -14.46
N MET A 108 1.99 -7.72 -14.72
CA MET A 108 1.91 -6.38 -15.35
C MET A 108 1.98 -5.25 -14.31
N ALA A 109 1.40 -5.47 -13.13
CA ALA A 109 1.32 -4.49 -12.03
C ALA A 109 2.57 -4.39 -11.18
N VAL A 110 3.42 -5.42 -11.24
CA VAL A 110 4.80 -5.39 -10.81
C VAL A 110 5.02 -4.73 -9.43
N ARG A 111 4.38 -5.33 -8.41
CA ARG A 111 4.76 -5.16 -7.00
C ARG A 111 6.00 -6.01 -6.70
N PRO A 112 7.09 -5.46 -6.14
CA PRO A 112 8.21 -6.26 -5.70
C PRO A 112 7.76 -7.21 -4.59
N CYS A 113 8.18 -8.47 -4.70
CA CYS A 113 8.14 -9.41 -3.60
C CYS A 113 9.21 -9.00 -2.57
N MET A 114 8.96 -7.98 -1.75
CA MET A 114 9.77 -7.68 -0.57
C MET A 114 9.10 -8.23 0.70
N ILE A 115 9.25 -9.54 0.87
CA ILE A 115 9.62 -10.07 2.18
C ILE A 115 11.15 -10.10 2.14
N PHE A 116 11.81 -9.31 3.00
CA PHE A 116 13.27 -9.17 3.18
C PHE A 116 14.02 -8.19 2.26
N ALA A 117 14.92 -7.44 2.92
CA ALA A 117 15.95 -6.51 2.42
C ALA A 117 15.52 -5.04 2.16
N PHE A 118 15.74 -4.23 3.20
CA PHE A 118 16.29 -2.86 3.18
C PHE A 118 16.13 -2.01 1.90
N VAL A 119 15.40 -0.89 2.03
CA VAL A 119 15.69 0.42 1.44
C VAL A 119 16.41 0.38 0.08
N ILE A 120 15.67 0.22 -1.02
CA ILE A 120 15.91 0.89 -2.31
C ILE A 120 14.57 0.93 -3.04
N TRP A 121 14.26 2.12 -3.54
CA TRP A 121 13.16 2.40 -4.45
C TRP A 121 13.38 1.60 -5.74
N THR A 122 12.55 0.60 -6.02
CA THR A 122 12.38 0.07 -7.39
C THR A 122 11.02 -0.59 -7.52
N GLN A 123 10.10 0.13 -8.17
CA GLN A 123 9.06 -0.50 -8.98
C GLN A 123 9.73 -1.53 -9.89
N CYS A 124 9.20 -2.74 -9.86
CA CYS A 124 9.89 -3.92 -10.38
C CYS A 124 9.88 -3.92 -11.94
N ILE A 125 9.07 -3.06 -12.55
CA ILE A 125 9.09 -2.64 -13.95
C ILE A 125 8.54 -1.24 -13.85
N GLU A 126 9.36 -0.29 -14.27
CA GLU A 126 9.01 1.11 -14.51
C GLU A 126 9.08 2.10 -13.33
N GLY A 127 10.18 2.85 -13.39
CA GLY A 127 10.63 3.94 -12.53
C GLY A 127 12.06 4.25 -12.99
N GLU A 128 12.36 5.50 -13.33
CA GLU A 128 13.54 6.00 -14.04
C GLU A 128 14.92 5.64 -13.44
N GLU A 129 15.95 5.72 -14.28
CA GLU A 129 17.38 5.98 -13.98
C GLU A 129 18.04 5.29 -12.77
N SER A 130 17.57 4.12 -12.38
CA SER A 130 18.19 3.37 -11.28
C SER A 130 19.55 2.75 -11.63
N GLY A 131 20.07 2.96 -12.85
CA GLY A 131 21.29 2.32 -13.36
C GLY A 131 21.12 0.82 -13.68
N TYR A 132 19.92 0.26 -13.50
CA TYR A 132 19.61 -1.16 -13.76
C TYR A 132 18.92 -1.35 -15.12
N VAL A 133 19.35 -2.37 -15.86
CA VAL A 133 18.78 -2.75 -17.15
C VAL A 133 17.46 -3.52 -16.98
N TRP A 134 16.62 -3.54 -18.02
CA TRP A 134 15.34 -4.28 -18.00
C TRP A 134 15.48 -5.75 -17.60
N MET A 135 16.61 -6.36 -17.95
CA MET A 135 16.92 -7.74 -17.60
C MET A 135 16.97 -7.95 -16.07
N ASP A 136 17.55 -7.02 -15.32
CA ASP A 136 17.64 -7.09 -13.86
C ASP A 136 16.26 -6.92 -13.20
N LYS A 137 15.47 -6.00 -13.76
CA LYS A 137 14.09 -5.71 -13.34
C LYS A 137 13.23 -6.97 -13.46
N VAL A 138 13.27 -7.62 -14.62
CA VAL A 138 12.52 -8.86 -14.86
C VAL A 138 13.07 -10.01 -14.02
N ALA A 139 14.38 -10.17 -13.90
CA ALA A 139 14.99 -11.21 -13.04
C ALA A 139 14.54 -11.07 -11.58
N PHE A 140 14.36 -9.84 -11.09
CA PHE A 140 13.85 -9.59 -9.75
C PHE A 140 12.36 -9.94 -9.60
N CYS A 141 11.54 -9.67 -10.63
CA CYS A 141 10.10 -9.95 -10.59
C CYS A 141 9.76 -11.44 -10.75
N PHE A 142 10.59 -12.20 -11.49
CA PHE A 142 10.35 -13.61 -11.79
C PHE A 142 11.33 -14.50 -11.02
N LYS A 143 10.93 -14.87 -9.79
CA LYS A 143 11.72 -15.77 -8.93
C LYS A 143 11.84 -17.19 -9.49
N ASP A 144 10.94 -17.58 -10.39
CA ASP A 144 11.01 -18.84 -11.12
C ASP A 144 11.94 -18.69 -12.34
N LEU A 145 13.02 -19.47 -12.33
CA LEU A 145 14.05 -19.46 -13.39
C LEU A 145 13.51 -19.93 -14.75
N ALA A 146 12.52 -20.82 -14.79
CA ALA A 146 11.94 -21.31 -16.03
C ALA A 146 11.08 -20.22 -16.69
N ASP A 147 10.28 -19.50 -15.91
CA ASP A 147 9.50 -18.37 -16.42
C ASP A 147 10.40 -17.21 -16.87
N PHE A 148 11.44 -16.87 -16.11
CA PHE A 148 12.42 -15.87 -16.53
C PHE A 148 13.06 -16.23 -17.88
N ASN A 149 13.56 -17.45 -18.02
CA ASN A 149 14.21 -17.90 -19.26
C ASN A 149 13.24 -17.93 -20.44
N ALA A 150 11.98 -18.32 -20.21
CA ALA A 150 10.95 -18.29 -21.25
C ALA A 150 10.64 -16.85 -21.71
N LEU A 151 10.57 -15.90 -20.79
CA LEU A 151 10.34 -14.49 -21.10
C LEU A 151 11.54 -13.87 -21.82
N ALA A 152 12.77 -14.15 -21.38
CA ALA A 152 13.99 -13.68 -22.05
C ALA A 152 14.05 -14.19 -23.50
N LYS A 153 13.81 -15.49 -23.70
CA LYS A 153 13.72 -16.09 -25.04
C LYS A 153 12.62 -15.45 -25.89
N CYS A 154 11.43 -15.25 -25.30
CA CYS A 154 10.34 -14.58 -26.00
C CYS A 154 10.73 -13.16 -26.44
N LYS A 155 11.40 -12.39 -25.58
CA LYS A 155 11.81 -11.01 -25.89
C LYS A 155 12.66 -10.98 -27.15
N ASP A 156 13.64 -11.87 -27.24
CA ASP A 156 14.62 -11.90 -28.33
C ASP A 156 14.04 -12.48 -29.63
N GLU A 157 13.16 -13.49 -29.54
CA GLU A 157 12.64 -14.18 -30.74
C GLU A 157 11.29 -13.62 -31.24
N GLN A 158 10.44 -13.13 -30.34
CA GLN A 158 9.03 -12.82 -30.62
C GLN A 158 8.60 -11.41 -30.18
N GLY A 159 9.40 -10.71 -29.38
CA GLY A 159 9.05 -9.43 -28.77
C GLY A 159 8.54 -8.41 -29.78
N ASP A 160 9.28 -8.18 -30.88
CA ASP A 160 8.86 -7.23 -31.92
C ASP A 160 7.55 -7.63 -32.60
N THR A 161 7.35 -8.93 -32.84
CA THR A 161 6.12 -9.45 -33.47
C THR A 161 4.92 -9.24 -32.56
N LEU A 162 5.07 -9.48 -31.26
CA LEU A 162 4.01 -9.27 -30.27
C LEU A 162 3.70 -7.78 -30.10
N VAL A 163 4.73 -6.93 -30.02
CA VAL A 163 4.56 -5.47 -29.93
C VAL A 163 3.85 -4.93 -31.17
N ARG A 164 4.22 -5.34 -32.39
CA ARG A 164 3.52 -4.92 -33.61
C ARG A 164 2.04 -5.30 -33.61
N LYS A 165 1.68 -6.47 -33.10
CA LYS A 165 0.26 -6.85 -32.92
C LYS A 165 -0.46 -5.86 -32.00
N LEU A 166 0.15 -5.48 -30.89
CA LEU A 166 -0.40 -4.49 -29.96
C LEU A 166 -0.47 -3.09 -30.59
N MET A 167 0.51 -2.70 -31.40
CA MET A 167 0.50 -1.44 -32.15
C MET A 167 -0.69 -1.36 -33.11
N THR A 168 -1.12 -2.47 -33.72
CA THR A 168 -2.34 -2.45 -34.56
C THR A 168 -3.62 -2.13 -33.78
N VAL A 169 -3.65 -2.45 -32.48
CA VAL A 169 -4.74 -2.10 -31.57
C VAL A 169 -4.61 -0.65 -31.14
N ALA A 170 -3.41 -0.23 -30.71
CA ALA A 170 -3.12 1.15 -30.30
C ALA A 170 -3.44 2.13 -31.45
N ALA A 171 -3.01 1.87 -32.67
CA ALA A 171 -3.25 2.76 -33.82
C ALA A 171 -4.74 3.05 -34.10
N LYS A 172 -5.66 2.16 -33.66
CA LYS A 172 -7.11 2.34 -33.85
C LYS A 172 -7.79 3.06 -32.70
N LEU A 173 -7.23 2.95 -31.50
CA LEU A 173 -7.93 3.27 -30.26
C LEU A 173 -7.20 4.30 -29.39
N GLU A 174 -5.92 4.54 -29.65
CA GLU A 174 -5.10 5.45 -28.86
C GLU A 174 -5.60 6.90 -28.97
N GLY A 175 -5.66 7.59 -27.83
CA GLY A 175 -5.99 9.01 -27.76
C GLY A 175 -4.81 9.89 -27.34
N PRO A 176 -5.06 11.19 -27.10
CA PRO A 176 -3.99 12.18 -26.96
C PRO A 176 -3.26 12.17 -25.60
N TRP A 177 -3.65 11.32 -24.66
CA TRP A 177 -3.02 11.16 -23.35
C TRP A 177 -2.88 9.69 -22.98
N GLN A 178 -1.99 9.41 -22.02
CA GLN A 178 -1.71 8.06 -21.53
C GLN A 178 -1.76 8.03 -19.99
N PRO A 179 -2.27 6.95 -19.36
CA PRO A 179 -2.88 5.78 -20.01
C PRO A 179 -4.24 6.12 -20.61
N TYR A 180 -4.56 5.50 -21.73
CA TYR A 180 -5.84 5.67 -22.43
C TYR A 180 -6.73 4.46 -22.18
N THR A 181 -7.84 4.68 -21.46
CA THR A 181 -8.71 3.62 -20.96
C THR A 181 -10.07 3.68 -21.64
N ILE A 182 -10.51 2.55 -22.17
CA ILE A 182 -11.78 2.41 -22.87
C ILE A 182 -12.58 1.28 -22.22
N VAL A 183 -13.84 1.54 -21.86
CA VAL A 183 -14.79 0.57 -21.29
C VAL A 183 -16.02 0.52 -22.19
N ASP A 184 -16.25 -0.61 -22.85
CA ASP A 184 -17.31 -0.82 -23.87
C ASP A 184 -17.41 0.34 -24.88
N GLY A 185 -16.27 0.73 -25.46
CA GLY A 185 -16.18 1.83 -26.43
C GLY A 185 -16.24 3.24 -25.84
N THR A 186 -16.41 3.38 -24.53
CA THR A 186 -16.40 4.69 -23.84
C THR A 186 -15.04 5.00 -23.26
N VAL A 187 -14.50 6.17 -23.58
CA VAL A 187 -13.22 6.65 -23.02
C VAL A 187 -13.44 7.12 -21.59
N LEU A 188 -12.60 6.64 -20.67
CA LEU A 188 -12.53 7.11 -19.29
C LEU A 188 -11.36 8.06 -19.08
N GLY A 189 -11.56 9.04 -18.21
CA GLY A 189 -10.55 10.05 -17.87
C GLY A 189 -10.41 11.13 -18.94
N SER A 190 -9.40 11.96 -18.78
CA SER A 190 -9.05 13.02 -19.72
C SER A 190 -7.57 13.37 -19.60
N ALA A 191 -7.09 14.26 -20.46
CA ALA A 191 -5.73 14.83 -20.34
C ALA A 191 -5.43 15.47 -18.97
N SER A 192 -6.46 15.85 -18.20
CA SER A 192 -6.33 16.48 -16.88
C SER A 192 -6.93 15.67 -15.73
N ALA A 193 -7.47 14.48 -15.99
CA ALA A 193 -8.13 13.67 -14.96
C ALA A 193 -7.77 12.18 -15.12
N ALA A 194 -7.12 11.63 -14.11
CA ALA A 194 -6.78 10.22 -14.05
C ALA A 194 -8.03 9.34 -13.90
N VAL A 195 -7.95 8.11 -14.40
CA VAL A 195 -8.99 7.10 -14.18
C VAL A 195 -8.73 6.42 -12.85
N THR A 196 -9.72 6.43 -11.97
CA THR A 196 -9.64 5.75 -10.67
C THR A 196 -10.24 4.35 -10.72
N LEU A 197 -9.98 3.53 -9.69
CA LEU A 197 -10.59 2.21 -9.54
C LEU A 197 -12.12 2.29 -9.55
N ASP A 198 -12.70 3.19 -8.74
CA ASP A 198 -14.15 3.38 -8.66
C ASP A 198 -14.75 3.77 -10.02
N MET A 199 -14.07 4.64 -10.78
CA MET A 199 -14.53 5.00 -12.12
C MET A 199 -14.62 3.77 -13.03
N MET A 200 -13.62 2.88 -13.00
CA MET A 200 -13.67 1.64 -13.77
C MET A 200 -14.78 0.70 -13.27
N GLN A 201 -14.86 0.48 -11.96
CA GLN A 201 -15.84 -0.42 -11.36
C GLN A 201 -17.28 0.05 -11.65
N ILE A 202 -17.58 1.34 -11.46
CA ILE A 202 -18.88 1.94 -11.78
C ILE A 202 -19.22 1.74 -13.26
N ASP A 203 -18.26 2.02 -14.15
CA ASP A 203 -18.51 1.99 -15.58
C ASP A 203 -18.71 0.57 -16.11
N ILE A 204 -17.95 -0.40 -15.57
CA ILE A 204 -18.11 -1.84 -15.82
C ILE A 204 -19.47 -2.32 -15.31
N CYS A 205 -19.87 -1.99 -14.08
CA CYS A 205 -21.18 -2.37 -13.53
C CYS A 205 -22.33 -1.86 -14.41
N LYS A 206 -22.24 -0.61 -14.89
CA LYS A 206 -23.27 0.00 -15.77
C LYS A 206 -23.36 -0.65 -17.15
N ARG A 207 -22.26 -1.21 -17.66
CA ARG A 207 -22.16 -1.80 -19.00
C ARG A 207 -22.39 -3.29 -19.04
N TYR A 208 -22.34 -3.96 -17.90
CA TYR A 208 -22.56 -5.39 -17.82
C TYR A 208 -24.01 -5.76 -18.19
N LYS A 209 -24.16 -6.61 -19.20
CA LYS A 209 -25.47 -7.06 -19.74
C LYS A 209 -25.77 -8.53 -19.44
N GLY A 210 -24.92 -9.17 -18.63
CA GLY A 210 -25.08 -10.57 -18.25
C GLY A 210 -26.03 -10.78 -17.07
N PRO A 211 -26.09 -12.01 -16.54
CA PRO A 211 -26.97 -12.34 -15.42
C PRO A 211 -26.63 -11.53 -14.16
N SER A 212 -27.64 -10.98 -13.49
CA SER A 212 -27.48 -10.22 -12.24
C SER A 212 -26.75 -11.00 -11.14
N SER A 213 -26.83 -12.33 -11.15
CA SER A 213 -26.11 -13.19 -10.20
C SER A 213 -24.59 -13.07 -10.31
N ALA A 214 -24.06 -12.73 -11.48
CA ALA A 214 -22.62 -12.57 -11.72
C ALA A 214 -22.08 -11.17 -11.37
N LEU A 215 -22.94 -10.19 -11.09
CA LEU A 215 -22.49 -8.85 -10.68
C LEU A 215 -21.80 -8.90 -9.30
N PRO A 216 -20.66 -8.22 -9.11
CA PRO A 216 -20.06 -8.01 -7.79
C PRO A 216 -21.00 -7.23 -6.85
N PRO A 217 -20.93 -7.44 -5.52
CA PRO A 217 -21.70 -6.66 -4.54
C PRO A 217 -21.50 -5.14 -4.65
N PHE A 218 -20.32 -4.69 -5.08
CA PHE A 218 -20.06 -3.26 -5.35
C PHE A 218 -21.11 -2.65 -6.31
N CYS A 219 -21.55 -3.42 -7.31
CA CYS A 219 -22.49 -2.95 -8.32
C CYS A 219 -23.89 -2.64 -7.75
N ASP A 220 -24.23 -3.17 -6.57
CA ASP A 220 -25.52 -2.90 -5.90
C ASP A 220 -25.62 -1.44 -5.43
N SER A 221 -24.49 -0.79 -5.20
CA SER A 221 -24.41 0.64 -4.83
C SER A 221 -24.43 1.58 -6.04
N VAL A 222 -24.32 1.05 -7.26
CA VAL A 222 -24.19 1.85 -8.48
C VAL A 222 -25.59 2.24 -8.99
N PRO A 223 -25.91 3.54 -9.10
CA PRO A 223 -27.21 3.98 -9.58
C PRO A 223 -27.53 3.43 -10.98
N GLY A 224 -28.70 2.81 -11.11
CA GLY A 224 -29.19 2.23 -12.37
C GLY A 224 -28.80 0.77 -12.61
N VAL A 225 -28.00 0.16 -11.73
CA VAL A 225 -27.67 -1.26 -11.79
C VAL A 225 -28.53 -1.99 -10.76
N VAL A 226 -29.45 -2.85 -11.23
CA VAL A 226 -30.37 -3.58 -10.35
C VAL A 226 -30.00 -5.05 -10.36
N ARG A 227 -29.46 -5.53 -9.24
CA ARG A 227 -29.35 -6.96 -8.96
C ARG A 227 -30.71 -7.46 -8.52
N GLN A 228 -31.39 -8.26 -9.34
CA GLN A 228 -32.55 -9.00 -8.85
C GLN A 228 -32.06 -10.05 -7.86
N THR A 229 -32.26 -9.80 -6.57
CA THR A 229 -32.06 -10.77 -5.50
C THR A 229 -33.31 -11.63 -5.35
N GLU A 230 -33.11 -12.93 -5.26
CA GLU A 230 -34.11 -13.89 -4.80
C GLU A 230 -34.34 -13.66 -3.29
N ALA A 231 -35.60 -13.60 -2.87
CA ALA A 231 -36.01 -13.10 -1.55
C ALA A 231 -35.59 -14.04 -0.39
N PRO A 232 -35.17 -13.50 0.78
CA PRO A 232 -35.09 -14.30 2.01
C PRO A 232 -36.46 -14.42 2.71
N ALA A 233 -36.68 -15.58 3.35
CA ALA A 233 -37.85 -15.87 4.17
C ALA A 233 -37.94 -14.97 5.43
N PRO A 234 -39.16 -14.71 5.96
CA PRO A 234 -39.38 -13.71 6.98
C PRO A 234 -39.00 -14.22 8.38
N VAL A 235 -38.27 -13.40 9.14
CA VAL A 235 -38.16 -13.54 10.60
C VAL A 235 -38.66 -12.24 11.23
N ALA A 236 -39.55 -12.39 12.22
CA ALA A 236 -40.32 -11.34 12.87
C ALA A 236 -39.45 -10.33 13.66
N PRO A 237 -39.96 -9.09 13.89
CA PRO A 237 -39.17 -8.04 14.52
C PRO A 237 -39.22 -8.13 16.03
N VAL A 238 -38.06 -8.02 16.66
CA VAL A 238 -37.94 -7.51 18.03
C VAL A 238 -37.19 -6.19 17.93
N VAL A 239 -37.85 -5.11 18.29
CA VAL A 239 -37.22 -3.78 18.40
C VAL A 239 -36.71 -3.63 19.84
N PRO A 240 -35.40 -3.54 20.08
CA PRO A 240 -34.90 -2.92 21.28
C PRO A 240 -34.62 -1.43 21.00
N VAL A 241 -34.91 -0.61 22.00
CA VAL A 241 -34.51 0.80 22.06
C VAL A 241 -32.97 0.82 22.18
N VAL A 242 -32.27 1.24 21.12
CA VAL A 242 -30.81 1.25 21.06
C VAL A 242 -30.28 2.55 21.66
N GLN A 243 -29.56 2.44 22.78
CA GLN A 243 -28.59 3.48 23.15
C GLN A 243 -27.44 3.43 22.13
N ASP A 244 -27.01 4.59 21.63
CA ASP A 244 -25.92 4.70 20.65
C ASP A 244 -24.59 4.19 21.25
N LYS A 245 -24.36 2.88 21.15
CA LYS A 245 -23.10 2.25 21.56
C LYS A 245 -22.03 2.61 20.53
N LYS A 246 -20.92 3.19 21.01
CA LYS A 246 -19.74 3.47 20.18
C LYS A 246 -19.13 2.17 19.65
N VAL A 247 -18.62 2.21 18.43
CA VAL A 247 -17.87 1.11 17.80
C VAL A 247 -16.49 1.04 18.41
N LYS A 248 -16.12 -0.12 18.94
CA LYS A 248 -14.79 -0.35 19.50
C LYS A 248 -13.77 -0.57 18.38
N VAL A 249 -12.76 0.31 18.30
CA VAL A 249 -11.68 0.25 17.29
C VAL A 249 -10.36 -0.01 18.00
N GLN A 250 -9.88 -1.25 18.00
CA GLN A 250 -8.60 -1.61 18.59
C GLN A 250 -7.53 -1.70 17.50
N VAL A 251 -6.40 -1.02 17.71
CA VAL A 251 -5.25 -1.07 16.78
C VAL A 251 -4.01 -1.47 17.53
N ILE A 252 -3.42 -2.59 17.14
CA ILE A 252 -2.16 -3.10 17.70
C ILE A 252 -1.07 -2.95 16.66
N TRP A 253 0.04 -2.31 17.04
CA TRP A 253 1.15 -2.07 16.13
C TRP A 253 2.49 -2.10 16.85
N ARG A 254 3.55 -1.97 16.08
CA ARG A 254 4.91 -1.78 16.60
C ARG A 254 5.55 -0.54 15.99
N ALA A 255 6.39 0.12 16.76
CA ALA A 255 7.20 1.23 16.27
C ALA A 255 8.18 0.73 15.19
N TYR A 256 8.51 1.61 14.24
CA TYR A 256 9.36 1.31 13.07
C TYR A 256 8.80 0.29 12.06
N CYS A 257 7.65 -0.32 12.30
CA CYS A 257 6.99 -1.17 11.30
C CYS A 257 6.46 -0.31 10.15
N PRO A 258 6.96 -0.49 8.92
CA PRO A 258 6.58 0.40 7.80
C PRO A 258 5.07 0.44 7.52
N ALA A 259 4.40 -0.72 7.57
CA ALA A 259 2.96 -0.80 7.40
C ALA A 259 2.21 -0.08 8.52
N CYS A 260 2.72 -0.17 9.75
CA CYS A 260 2.17 0.48 10.93
C CYS A 260 2.30 2.00 10.84
N LYS A 261 3.46 2.49 10.39
CA LYS A 261 3.70 3.91 10.16
C LYS A 261 2.69 4.49 9.17
N TRP A 262 2.55 3.86 8.00
CA TRP A 262 1.61 4.29 6.97
C TRP A 262 0.17 4.26 7.49
N TYR A 263 -0.23 3.14 8.11
CA TYR A 263 -1.58 2.96 8.64
C TYR A 263 -1.96 4.01 9.70
N LEU A 264 -1.03 4.33 10.60
CA LEU A 264 -1.22 5.35 11.64
C LEU A 264 -1.21 6.78 11.11
N SER A 265 -0.45 7.02 10.04
CA SER A 265 -0.21 8.36 9.51
C SER A 265 -1.21 8.77 8.43
N ASP A 266 -2.03 7.83 7.95
CA ASP A 266 -3.04 8.06 6.92
C ASP A 266 -4.42 7.46 7.30
N PRO A 267 -4.75 6.17 7.13
CA PRO A 267 -6.07 5.64 7.49
C PRO A 267 -6.55 5.98 8.91
N VAL A 268 -5.74 5.70 9.94
CA VAL A 268 -6.10 5.98 11.33
C VAL A 268 -6.08 7.48 11.61
N TYR A 269 -5.12 8.23 11.05
CA TYR A 269 -5.08 9.68 11.20
C TYR A 269 -6.37 10.32 10.68
N ASN A 270 -6.76 10.02 9.43
CA ASN A 270 -7.97 10.55 8.79
C ASN A 270 -9.23 10.13 9.56
N LEU A 271 -9.28 8.91 10.10
CA LEU A 271 -10.38 8.46 10.96
C LEU A 271 -10.46 9.29 12.25
N LEU A 272 -9.34 9.49 12.93
CA LEU A 272 -9.32 10.11 14.26
C LEU A 272 -9.47 11.64 14.23
N VAL A 273 -9.16 12.30 13.11
CA VAL A 273 -9.38 13.76 12.97
C VAL A 273 -10.78 14.11 12.51
N ASP A 274 -11.57 13.15 12.02
CA ASP A 274 -12.93 13.36 11.56
C ASP A 274 -13.92 13.44 12.75
N PRO A 275 -14.59 14.59 12.98
CA PRO A 275 -15.54 14.76 14.07
C PRO A 275 -16.74 13.79 14.03
N GLU A 276 -17.20 13.39 12.84
CA GLU A 276 -18.33 12.46 12.71
C GLU A 276 -17.92 11.07 13.24
N PHE A 277 -16.70 10.63 12.95
CA PHE A 277 -16.17 9.37 13.48
C PHE A 277 -15.80 9.47 14.96
N GLN A 278 -15.21 10.57 15.43
CA GLN A 278 -14.91 10.77 16.86
C GLN A 278 -16.15 10.61 17.76
N ALA A 279 -17.33 10.99 17.25
CA ALA A 279 -18.59 10.85 17.96
C ALA A 279 -19.02 9.38 18.13
N ILE A 280 -18.69 8.51 17.17
CA ILE A 280 -19.22 7.14 17.11
C ILE A 280 -18.21 6.03 17.43
N ILE A 281 -16.91 6.35 17.55
CA ILE A 281 -15.88 5.35 17.87
C ILE A 281 -15.40 5.45 19.33
N ASP A 282 -14.91 4.32 19.82
CA ASP A 282 -14.08 4.16 21.01
C ASP A 282 -12.73 3.56 20.56
N PHE A 283 -11.68 4.38 20.51
CA PHE A 283 -10.38 4.01 19.95
C PHE A 283 -9.43 3.51 21.03
N GLU A 284 -8.94 2.28 20.88
CA GLU A 284 -8.02 1.61 21.80
C GLU A 284 -6.67 1.32 21.10
N PRO A 285 -5.66 2.19 21.31
CA PRO A 285 -4.33 2.01 20.74
C PRO A 285 -3.41 1.12 21.59
N TYR A 286 -2.70 0.18 20.96
CA TYR A 286 -1.74 -0.73 21.59
C TYR A 286 -0.37 -0.72 20.88
N PRO A 287 0.61 0.09 21.34
CA PRO A 287 1.97 0.13 20.79
C PRO A 287 2.83 -1.04 21.32
N SER A 288 2.39 -2.29 21.16
CA SER A 288 3.01 -3.47 21.78
C SER A 288 3.01 -4.73 20.89
N GLY A 289 2.74 -4.60 19.60
CA GLY A 289 2.44 -5.71 18.67
C GLY A 289 3.54 -6.77 18.48
N SER A 290 4.75 -6.55 18.98
CA SER A 290 5.82 -7.57 19.03
C SER A 290 6.62 -7.52 20.32
N THR A 291 6.05 -6.93 21.38
CA THR A 291 6.74 -6.77 22.65
C THR A 291 6.35 -7.86 23.63
N VAL A 292 7.38 -8.52 24.16
CA VAL A 292 7.27 -9.47 25.26
C VAL A 292 8.01 -8.91 26.45
N GLU A 293 7.42 -9.01 27.63
CA GLU A 293 8.12 -8.71 28.88
C GLU A 293 8.72 -10.01 29.43
N SER A 294 10.05 -10.12 29.44
CA SER A 294 10.75 -11.33 29.89
C SER A 294 10.93 -11.38 31.40
N SER A 295 11.00 -10.21 32.03
CA SER A 295 10.94 -10.01 33.47
C SER A 295 10.41 -8.59 33.74
N PRO A 296 9.92 -8.28 34.96
CA PRO A 296 9.32 -6.98 35.24
C PRO A 296 10.23 -5.80 34.84
N GLY A 297 9.80 -5.04 33.84
CA GLY A 297 10.49 -3.87 33.30
C GLY A 297 11.51 -4.16 32.20
N GLN A 298 11.67 -5.43 31.80
CA GLN A 298 12.59 -5.88 30.75
C GLN A 298 11.80 -6.33 29.51
N PHE A 299 11.79 -5.46 28.51
CA PHE A 299 11.04 -5.66 27.27
C PHE A 299 11.95 -6.17 26.14
N GLN A 300 11.49 -7.21 25.46
CA GLN A 300 12.07 -7.71 24.22
C GLN A 300 11.11 -7.37 23.08
N CYS A 301 11.62 -6.70 22.05
CA CYS A 301 10.84 -6.28 20.89
C CYS A 301 11.40 -6.91 19.62
N GLY A 302 10.51 -7.30 18.70
CA GLY A 302 10.90 -7.94 17.45
C GLY A 302 11.84 -7.11 16.56
N GLY A 303 11.93 -5.79 16.76
CA GLY A 303 12.81 -4.87 16.03
C GLY A 303 14.00 -4.36 16.85
N GLY A 304 14.27 -5.00 17.99
CA GLY A 304 15.36 -4.66 18.88
C GLY A 304 15.06 -3.50 19.83
N ALA A 305 16.10 -3.01 20.52
CA ALA A 305 15.98 -2.05 21.62
C ALA A 305 15.41 -0.69 21.20
N SER A 306 15.65 -0.26 19.96
CA SER A 306 15.10 1.00 19.45
C SER A 306 13.57 0.94 19.32
N GLU A 307 13.00 -0.20 18.90
CA GLU A 307 11.56 -0.39 18.88
C GLU A 307 10.96 -0.34 20.29
N CYS A 308 11.58 -1.01 21.27
CA CYS A 308 11.13 -0.94 22.66
C CYS A 308 11.15 0.49 23.19
N THR A 309 12.19 1.26 22.85
CA THR A 309 12.28 2.69 23.18
C THR A 309 11.09 3.46 22.60
N GLY A 310 10.71 3.14 21.37
CA GLY A 310 9.53 3.70 20.71
C GLY A 310 8.22 3.38 21.40
N HIS A 311 8.01 2.11 21.75
CA HIS A 311 6.82 1.68 22.47
C HIS A 311 6.68 2.38 23.82
N LEU A 312 7.77 2.62 24.54
CA LEU A 312 7.76 3.38 25.80
C LEU A 312 7.37 4.85 25.56
N TYR A 313 7.96 5.52 24.57
CA TYR A 313 7.61 6.91 24.23
C TYR A 313 6.16 7.04 23.75
N MET A 314 5.69 6.13 22.90
CA MET A 314 4.30 6.09 22.43
C MET A 314 3.33 5.82 23.56
N SER A 315 3.67 4.90 24.48
CA SER A 315 2.87 4.63 25.67
C SER A 315 2.67 5.88 26.51
N CYS A 316 3.74 6.67 26.71
CA CYS A 316 3.66 7.96 27.38
C CYS A 316 2.79 8.96 26.61
N ALA A 317 2.99 9.11 25.30
CA ALA A 317 2.22 10.05 24.49
C ALA A 317 0.70 9.74 24.53
N LEU A 318 0.33 8.47 24.39
CA LEU A 318 -1.06 8.01 24.43
C LEU A 318 -1.73 8.26 25.79
N ARG A 319 -1.00 8.07 26.89
CA ARG A 319 -1.53 8.26 28.25
C ARG A 319 -1.59 9.73 28.67
N LEU A 320 -0.62 10.54 28.25
CA LEU A 320 -0.55 11.96 28.59
C LEU A 320 -1.51 12.82 27.76
N PHE A 321 -1.79 12.40 26.51
CA PHE A 321 -2.63 13.15 25.58
C PHE A 321 -3.73 12.23 24.99
N PRO A 322 -4.76 11.89 25.77
CA PRO A 322 -5.75 10.87 25.41
C PRO A 322 -6.86 11.34 24.46
N SER A 323 -6.90 12.62 24.08
CA SER A 323 -7.92 13.11 23.12
C SER A 323 -7.65 12.50 21.74
N LEU A 324 -8.70 12.13 20.98
CA LEU A 324 -8.52 11.47 19.69
C LEU A 324 -7.72 12.32 18.68
N SER A 325 -7.91 13.65 18.71
CA SER A 325 -7.12 14.58 17.88
C SER A 325 -5.65 14.63 18.28
N ASP A 326 -5.35 14.63 19.58
CA ASP A 326 -3.96 14.62 20.06
C ASP A 326 -3.31 13.27 19.77
N VAL A 327 -4.02 12.17 19.99
CA VAL A 327 -3.57 10.81 19.65
C VAL A 327 -3.22 10.75 18.16
N ALA A 328 -4.10 11.22 17.28
CA ALA A 328 -3.86 11.25 15.83
C ALA A 328 -2.59 12.04 15.48
N ALA A 329 -2.50 13.29 15.95
CA ALA A 329 -1.37 14.17 15.64
C ALA A 329 -0.04 13.63 16.20
N ASN A 330 -0.06 13.15 17.44
CA ASN A 330 1.12 12.64 18.13
C ASN A 330 1.62 11.34 17.50
N LEU A 331 0.74 10.39 17.20
CA LEU A 331 1.11 9.13 16.56
C LEU A 331 1.65 9.37 15.15
N LYS A 332 0.96 10.19 14.35
CA LYS A 332 1.43 10.56 13.00
C LYS A 332 2.83 11.17 13.06
N CYS A 333 3.06 12.15 13.92
CA CYS A 333 4.39 12.77 14.03
C CYS A 333 5.47 11.80 14.52
N LEU A 334 5.18 11.02 15.57
CA LEU A 334 6.13 10.07 16.14
C LEU A 334 6.47 8.94 15.15
N GLU A 335 5.52 8.50 14.34
CA GLU A 335 5.77 7.49 13.32
C GLU A 335 6.43 8.09 12.06
N ASP A 336 6.03 9.26 11.56
CA ASP A 336 6.56 9.82 10.29
C ASP A 336 8.04 10.23 10.32
N SER A 337 8.69 10.27 11.48
CA SER A 337 10.11 10.63 11.60
C SER A 337 11.07 9.49 11.22
N HIS A 338 12.23 9.87 10.64
CA HIS A 338 13.39 8.97 10.42
C HIS A 338 14.51 9.18 11.44
N GLN A 339 14.30 10.08 12.42
CA GLN A 339 15.30 10.40 13.43
C GLN A 339 15.31 9.37 14.56
N MET A 340 16.41 9.35 15.32
CA MET A 340 16.48 8.69 16.64
C MET A 340 15.42 9.26 17.59
N TRP A 341 14.92 8.45 18.53
CA TRP A 341 13.79 8.80 19.41
C TRP A 341 13.95 10.14 20.11
N ASP A 342 15.13 10.47 20.64
CA ASP A 342 15.32 11.74 21.34
C ASP A 342 15.17 12.97 20.44
N LYS A 343 15.57 12.87 19.17
CA LYS A 343 15.38 13.94 18.18
C LYS A 343 13.95 13.98 17.66
N ARG A 344 13.35 12.80 17.44
CA ARG A 344 11.96 12.62 17.01
C ARG A 344 10.95 13.17 18.01
N VAL A 345 11.12 12.86 19.29
CA VAL A 345 10.25 13.39 20.36
C VAL A 345 10.39 14.91 20.47
N LYS A 346 11.60 15.45 20.31
CA LYS A 346 11.84 16.90 20.27
C LYS A 346 11.23 17.60 19.04
N SER A 347 11.06 16.90 17.91
CA SER A 347 10.39 17.47 16.74
C SER A 347 8.86 17.43 16.85
N CYS A 348 8.31 16.47 17.59
CA CYS A 348 6.87 16.29 17.74
C CYS A 348 6.27 17.02 18.94
N PHE A 349 7.05 17.22 20.00
CA PHE A 349 6.60 17.91 21.21
C PHE A 349 7.48 19.11 21.49
N SER A 350 6.89 20.17 22.03
CA SER A 350 7.60 21.38 22.46
C SER A 350 7.10 21.85 23.83
N GLY A 351 7.88 22.73 24.47
CA GLY A 351 7.55 23.31 25.78
C GLY A 351 7.20 22.25 26.85
N LYS A 352 6.12 22.51 27.59
CA LYS A 352 5.65 21.64 28.69
C LYS A 352 5.32 20.21 28.21
N ALA A 353 4.78 20.05 27.01
CA ALA A 353 4.43 18.72 26.48
C ALA A 353 5.69 17.85 26.29
N LEU A 354 6.77 18.44 25.78
CA LEU A 354 8.06 17.75 25.63
C LEU A 354 8.66 17.34 26.98
N GLU A 355 8.54 18.21 27.98
CA GLU A 355 9.00 17.93 29.35
C GLU A 355 8.21 16.76 29.95
N GLN A 356 6.89 16.75 29.80
CA GLN A 356 6.02 15.68 30.31
C GLN A 356 6.34 14.32 29.67
N VAL A 357 6.50 14.27 28.34
CA VAL A 357 6.82 13.01 27.62
C VAL A 357 8.19 12.48 28.04
N LYS A 358 9.21 13.33 28.15
CA LYS A 358 10.55 12.92 28.59
C LYS A 358 10.57 12.48 30.05
N ALA A 359 9.86 13.18 30.93
CA ALA A 359 9.74 12.80 32.33
C ALA A 359 9.05 11.43 32.47
N CYS A 360 7.97 11.19 31.70
CA CYS A 360 7.31 9.89 31.65
C CYS A 360 8.27 8.79 31.17
N PHE A 361 8.98 9.01 30.06
CA PHE A 361 9.94 8.05 29.51
C PHE A 361 11.06 7.70 30.51
N ALA A 362 11.59 8.70 31.22
CA ALA A 362 12.64 8.50 32.23
C ALA A 362 12.16 7.81 33.51
N SER A 363 10.84 7.76 33.75
CA SER A 363 10.23 7.15 34.92
C SER A 363 9.83 5.68 34.69
N ASP A 364 9.61 4.93 35.77
CA ASP A 364 9.05 3.57 35.69
C ASP A 364 7.59 3.55 35.19
N THR A 365 6.93 4.70 35.12
CA THR A 365 5.56 4.82 34.59
C THR A 365 5.49 4.47 33.10
N SER A 366 6.52 4.79 32.31
CA SER A 366 6.58 4.37 30.90
C SER A 366 6.54 2.85 30.75
N LYS A 367 7.26 2.13 31.63
CA LYS A 367 7.29 0.67 31.68
C LYS A 367 5.95 0.11 32.16
N GLN A 368 5.32 0.74 33.14
CA GLN A 368 3.99 0.35 33.60
C GLN A 368 2.97 0.45 32.46
N TYR A 369 2.92 1.58 31.75
CA TYR A 369 2.00 1.76 30.63
C TYR A 369 2.22 0.74 29.52
N LEU A 370 3.48 0.50 29.14
CA LEU A 370 3.79 -0.52 28.14
C LEU A 370 3.37 -1.91 28.61
N ARG A 371 3.57 -2.26 29.88
CA ARG A 371 3.09 -3.52 30.45
C ARG A 371 1.57 -3.66 30.36
N GLU A 372 0.81 -2.60 30.65
CA GLU A 372 -0.65 -2.60 30.54
C GLU A 372 -1.10 -2.84 29.10
N TYR A 373 -0.43 -2.25 28.10
CA TYR A 373 -0.71 -2.54 26.69
C TYR A 373 -0.35 -3.97 26.28
N ILE A 374 0.80 -4.49 26.75
CA ILE A 374 1.21 -5.88 26.53
C ILE A 374 0.20 -6.86 27.13
N ALA A 375 -0.33 -6.57 28.32
CA ALA A 375 -1.33 -7.41 28.98
C ALA A 375 -2.58 -7.61 28.12
N VAL A 376 -2.95 -6.62 27.30
CA VAL A 376 -4.04 -6.78 26.32
C VAL A 376 -3.54 -7.46 25.04
N SER A 377 -2.50 -6.93 24.40
CA SER A 377 -2.05 -7.43 23.09
C SER A 377 -1.55 -8.89 23.14
N SER A 378 -1.03 -9.36 24.26
CA SER A 378 -0.60 -10.75 24.43
C SER A 378 -1.75 -11.76 24.49
N THR A 379 -2.97 -11.31 24.79
CA THR A 379 -4.18 -12.15 24.73
C THR A 379 -4.70 -12.32 23.30
N ILE A 380 -4.20 -11.51 22.36
CA ILE A 380 -4.64 -11.46 20.97
C ILE A 380 -3.59 -12.15 20.11
N HIS A 381 -3.99 -13.20 19.38
CA HIS A 381 -3.10 -13.85 18.43
C HIS A 381 -2.95 -13.01 17.16
N GLN A 382 -2.03 -12.06 17.21
CA GLN A 382 -1.70 -11.16 16.10
C GLN A 382 -0.71 -11.80 15.13
N ALA A 383 -1.23 -12.38 14.04
CA ALA A 383 -0.39 -13.00 13.01
C ALA A 383 0.38 -11.97 12.15
N TRP A 384 -0.01 -10.68 12.21
CA TRP A 384 0.66 -9.54 11.56
C TRP A 384 0.39 -8.25 12.33
N VAL A 385 1.10 -7.18 11.97
CA VAL A 385 0.84 -5.81 12.42
C VAL A 385 0.98 -4.82 11.25
N PRO A 386 0.19 -3.72 11.19
CA PRO A 386 -0.81 -3.31 12.18
C PRO A 386 -2.02 -4.25 12.16
N TYR A 387 -2.48 -4.61 13.36
CA TYR A 387 -3.60 -5.52 13.58
C TYR A 387 -4.80 -4.71 14.04
N THR A 388 -5.88 -4.73 13.28
CA THR A 388 -7.06 -3.90 13.57
C THR A 388 -8.26 -4.77 13.85
N ILE A 389 -8.98 -4.44 14.92
CA ILE A 389 -10.17 -5.15 15.36
C ILE A 389 -11.30 -4.13 15.54
N ILE A 390 -12.40 -4.33 14.82
CA ILE A 390 -13.62 -3.52 14.89
C ILE A 390 -14.70 -4.36 15.57
N ASP A 391 -15.12 -3.97 16.77
CA ASP A 391 -16.12 -4.68 17.60
C ASP A 391 -15.88 -6.21 17.68
N GLY A 392 -14.62 -6.60 17.89
CA GLY A 392 -14.20 -8.00 17.99
C GLY A 392 -13.92 -8.70 16.65
N THR A 393 -14.23 -8.06 15.53
CA THR A 393 -13.95 -8.58 14.18
C THR A 393 -12.62 -8.05 13.68
N VAL A 394 -11.68 -8.95 13.37
CA VAL A 394 -10.40 -8.59 12.75
C VAL A 394 -10.65 -8.16 11.32
N ILE A 395 -10.08 -7.03 10.90
CA ILE A 395 -10.15 -6.53 9.54
C ILE A 395 -8.76 -6.50 8.90
N GLY A 396 -8.74 -6.66 7.57
CA GLY A 396 -7.51 -6.73 6.79
C GLY A 396 -6.80 -8.08 6.90
N THR A 397 -5.70 -8.20 6.18
CA THR A 397 -4.83 -9.39 6.19
C THR A 397 -3.38 -8.99 6.27
N ALA A 398 -2.48 -9.94 6.57
CA ALA A 398 -1.03 -9.71 6.54
C ALA A 398 -0.50 -9.22 5.18
N ARG A 399 -1.28 -9.40 4.10
CA ARG A 399 -0.90 -9.03 2.73
C ARG A 399 -1.52 -7.72 2.26
N GLU A 400 -2.76 -7.46 2.64
CA GLU A 400 -3.54 -6.31 2.16
C GLU A 400 -3.52 -5.14 3.14
N GLY A 401 -3.28 -5.40 4.43
CA GLY A 401 -3.40 -4.37 5.47
C GLY A 401 -4.84 -3.86 5.58
N VAL A 402 -5.00 -2.62 6.03
CA VAL A 402 -6.30 -1.96 6.19
C VAL A 402 -6.20 -0.56 5.59
N HIS A 403 -6.97 -0.29 4.55
CA HIS A 403 -7.08 1.04 3.92
C HIS A 403 -8.18 1.87 4.59
N TYR A 404 -8.21 3.18 4.32
CA TYR A 404 -9.18 4.10 4.94
C TYR A 404 -10.63 3.69 4.64
N GLU A 405 -10.92 3.25 3.41
CA GLU A 405 -12.24 2.81 2.97
C GLU A 405 -12.67 1.53 3.69
N ALA A 406 -11.76 0.55 3.82
CA ALA A 406 -12.04 -0.68 4.54
C ALA A 406 -12.27 -0.43 6.04
N LEU A 407 -11.49 0.48 6.63
CA LEU A 407 -11.60 0.89 8.03
C LEU A 407 -12.93 1.59 8.30
N THR A 408 -13.25 2.62 7.52
CA THR A 408 -14.49 3.38 7.67
C THR A 408 -15.70 2.52 7.36
N LYS A 409 -15.66 1.69 6.31
CA LYS A 409 -16.75 0.75 6.01
C LYS A 409 -16.99 -0.22 7.16
N ALA A 410 -15.95 -0.84 7.71
CA ALA A 410 -16.11 -1.77 8.83
C ALA A 410 -16.72 -1.08 10.07
N ILE A 411 -16.32 0.17 10.35
CA ILE A 411 -16.90 0.97 11.43
C ILE A 411 -18.37 1.28 11.14
N CYS A 412 -18.70 1.68 9.91
CA CYS A 412 -20.08 1.93 9.51
C CYS A 412 -20.94 0.66 9.63
N ASP A 413 -20.46 -0.48 9.17
CA ASP A 413 -21.17 -1.76 9.25
C ASP A 413 -21.41 -2.19 10.71
N ALA A 414 -20.45 -1.92 11.61
CA ALA A 414 -20.55 -2.24 13.03
C ALA A 414 -21.43 -1.26 13.83
N TYR A 415 -21.50 0.01 13.41
CA TYR A 415 -22.25 1.03 14.12
C TYR A 415 -23.75 0.82 13.97
N THR A 416 -24.49 0.78 15.08
CA THR A 416 -25.95 0.59 15.10
C THR A 416 -26.72 1.82 15.58
N GLY A 417 -26.02 2.91 15.89
CA GLY A 417 -26.62 4.14 16.37
C GLY A 417 -27.29 4.99 15.29
N LEU A 418 -28.10 5.95 15.73
CA LEU A 418 -28.95 6.77 14.86
C LEU A 418 -28.16 7.83 14.10
N HIS A 419 -27.07 8.35 14.69
CA HIS A 419 -26.27 9.44 14.14
C HIS A 419 -25.04 8.90 13.41
N ARG A 420 -25.25 8.46 12.18
CA ARG A 420 -24.19 7.87 11.33
C ARG A 420 -23.42 8.97 10.60
N PRO A 421 -22.08 8.85 10.48
CA PRO A 421 -21.28 9.70 9.60
C PRO A 421 -21.85 9.72 8.19
N SER A 422 -21.74 10.87 7.52
CA SER A 422 -22.20 11.06 6.14
C SER A 422 -21.72 9.97 5.16
N VAL A 423 -20.47 9.52 5.33
CA VAL A 423 -19.85 8.44 4.54
C VAL A 423 -20.46 7.05 4.76
N CYS A 424 -21.15 6.81 5.86
CA CYS A 424 -21.75 5.50 6.19
C CYS A 424 -23.07 5.22 5.46
N GLY A 425 -23.66 6.23 4.81
CA GLY A 425 -24.98 6.14 4.21
C GLY A 425 -26.12 5.87 5.22
N PRO A 426 -27.38 5.86 4.75
CA PRO A 426 -28.53 5.53 5.59
C PRO A 426 -28.47 4.08 6.08
N ALA A 427 -28.95 3.84 7.31
CA ALA A 427 -28.93 2.50 7.91
C ALA A 427 -29.75 1.49 7.06
N PRO A 428 -29.25 0.25 6.85
CA PRO A 428 -30.02 -0.78 6.16
C PRO A 428 -31.28 -1.13 6.96
N GLY A 429 -32.46 -0.78 6.43
CA GLY A 429 -33.77 -1.02 7.04
C GLY A 429 -34.43 0.18 7.73
N GLY A 430 -33.78 1.35 7.75
CA GLY A 430 -34.40 2.58 8.25
C GLY A 430 -35.32 3.20 7.21
N ALA A 431 -36.64 3.11 7.41
CA ALA A 431 -37.57 4.02 6.77
C ALA A 431 -37.08 5.45 7.00
N ALA A 432 -37.05 6.27 5.94
CA ALA A 432 -36.67 7.66 6.01
C ALA A 432 -37.49 8.38 7.09
N VAL A 433 -36.91 8.60 8.27
CA VAL A 433 -37.45 9.57 9.21
C VAL A 433 -37.02 10.92 8.66
N VAL A 434 -37.92 11.49 7.87
CA VAL A 434 -37.93 12.94 7.61
C VAL A 434 -38.03 13.60 8.98
N VAL A 435 -36.92 14.12 9.49
CA VAL A 435 -36.94 15.03 10.63
C VAL A 435 -37.61 16.31 10.11
N GLN A 436 -38.91 16.42 10.34
CA GLN A 436 -39.57 17.72 10.31
C GLN A 436 -38.93 18.53 11.43
N ALA A 437 -38.22 19.59 11.06
CA ALA A 437 -37.78 20.60 12.02
C ALA A 437 -39.04 21.20 12.66
N GLU A 438 -39.28 20.90 13.93
CA GLU A 438 -40.22 21.68 14.73
C GLU A 438 -39.62 23.08 14.96
N PRO A 439 -40.42 24.15 14.76
CA PRO A 439 -39.95 25.51 14.88
C PRO A 439 -39.78 25.86 16.36
N VAL A 440 -38.55 26.17 16.77
CA VAL A 440 -38.28 26.77 18.07
C VAL A 440 -38.96 28.15 18.14
N LYS A 441 -40.07 28.20 18.88
CA LYS A 441 -40.72 29.43 19.33
C LYS A 441 -39.89 30.05 20.45
N GLN A 442 -39.36 31.26 20.24
CA GLN A 442 -39.09 32.20 21.33
C GLN A 442 -39.40 33.65 20.88
N PRO A 443 -39.78 34.53 21.82
CA PRO A 443 -40.88 35.48 21.62
C PRO A 443 -40.43 36.81 21.03
N VAL A 444 -41.28 37.38 20.18
CA VAL A 444 -41.24 38.76 19.73
C VAL A 444 -42.19 39.58 20.59
N GLU A 445 -41.72 40.68 21.15
CA GLU A 445 -42.55 41.84 21.51
C GLU A 445 -41.83 43.16 21.15
N PRO A 446 -42.58 44.24 20.87
CA PRO A 446 -42.42 45.05 19.65
C PRO A 446 -41.81 46.44 19.95
N VAL A 447 -41.54 47.33 18.97
CA VAL A 447 -42.52 48.37 18.56
C VAL A 447 -41.90 49.38 17.57
N LYS A 448 -42.70 49.70 16.54
CA LYS A 448 -42.87 50.93 15.71
C LYS A 448 -41.89 51.30 14.59
N GLU A 449 -42.42 51.10 13.38
CA GLU A 449 -42.16 51.81 12.14
C GLU A 449 -42.89 53.17 12.10
N VAL A 450 -42.23 54.25 11.61
CA VAL A 450 -42.88 55.33 10.84
C VAL A 450 -41.91 55.87 9.77
N ALA A 451 -42.49 56.25 8.63
CA ALA A 451 -41.98 56.33 7.26
C ALA A 451 -41.23 57.62 6.81
N LYS A 452 -40.36 57.40 5.78
CA LYS A 452 -40.11 58.17 4.51
C LYS A 452 -39.53 59.60 4.55
N PRO A 453 -39.00 60.19 3.43
CA PRO A 453 -38.68 59.65 2.09
C PRO A 453 -37.27 60.02 1.52
N VAL A 454 -37.01 59.48 0.33
CA VAL A 454 -35.90 59.68 -0.63
C VAL A 454 -35.72 61.13 -1.10
N GLN A 455 -34.46 61.61 -1.31
CA GLN A 455 -33.97 62.21 -2.59
C GLN A 455 -32.51 62.74 -2.56
N THR A 456 -31.73 62.26 -3.54
CA THR A 456 -30.72 62.94 -4.39
C THR A 456 -29.64 63.86 -3.79
N ALA A 457 -28.36 63.53 -4.03
CA ALA A 457 -27.47 64.26 -4.96
C ALA A 457 -26.05 63.66 -4.97
N ALA A 458 -25.48 63.51 -6.17
CA ALA A 458 -24.05 63.30 -6.43
C ALA A 458 -23.34 64.69 -6.56
N PRO A 459 -22.09 64.80 -7.03
CA PRO A 459 -20.81 64.21 -6.57
C PRO A 459 -19.69 65.28 -6.47
N VAL A 460 -18.71 65.21 -5.55
CA VAL A 460 -17.40 65.87 -5.76
C VAL A 460 -16.22 65.13 -5.10
N VAL A 461 -15.46 64.45 -5.97
CA VAL A 461 -13.99 64.37 -6.10
C VAL A 461 -13.10 64.37 -4.86
N ALA A 462 -12.39 63.26 -4.65
CA ALA A 462 -10.99 63.27 -4.19
C ALA A 462 -10.19 62.14 -4.88
N LYS A 463 -8.90 62.43 -5.12
CA LYS A 463 -8.01 61.90 -6.14
C LYS A 463 -7.71 60.39 -6.08
N VAL A 464 -7.61 59.83 -7.28
CA VAL A 464 -7.08 58.52 -7.66
C VAL A 464 -5.56 58.47 -7.45
N THR A 465 -5.07 57.40 -6.82
CA THR A 465 -3.75 56.83 -7.08
C THR A 465 -3.94 55.34 -7.37
N GLU A 466 -3.61 54.95 -8.59
CA GLU A 466 -3.76 53.61 -9.15
C GLU A 466 -2.86 52.58 -8.42
N LYS A 467 -3.46 51.48 -7.95
CA LYS A 467 -2.76 50.20 -7.79
C LYS A 467 -3.41 49.20 -8.73
N LYS A 468 -2.70 48.90 -9.81
CA LYS A 468 -3.05 47.94 -10.85
C LYS A 468 -3.12 46.53 -10.24
N ALA A 469 -4.29 45.92 -10.32
CA ALA A 469 -4.49 44.51 -10.04
C ALA A 469 -3.73 43.67 -11.07
N GLU A 470 -2.83 42.82 -10.61
CA GLU A 470 -2.10 41.90 -11.47
C GLU A 470 -2.88 40.60 -11.62
N LYS A 471 -3.22 40.29 -12.88
CA LYS A 471 -3.90 39.07 -13.30
C LYS A 471 -3.01 37.86 -13.00
N LYS A 472 -3.52 36.86 -12.30
CA LYS A 472 -2.88 35.53 -12.23
C LYS A 472 -2.91 34.89 -13.62
N ALA A 473 -1.73 34.80 -14.23
CA ALA A 473 -1.48 33.99 -15.41
C ALA A 473 -1.28 32.50 -15.02
N PRO A 474 -1.63 31.56 -15.90
CA PRO A 474 -1.56 30.12 -15.64
C PRO A 474 -0.12 29.63 -15.46
N VAL A 475 0.08 28.71 -14.52
CA VAL A 475 1.36 28.06 -14.24
C VAL A 475 1.71 27.09 -15.38
N MET A 476 2.82 27.35 -16.07
CA MET A 476 3.44 26.46 -17.06
C MET A 476 4.58 25.65 -16.39
N PRO A 477 4.84 24.39 -16.83
CA PRO A 477 5.84 23.53 -16.22
C PRO A 477 7.28 23.82 -16.69
N CYS A 478 8.20 23.66 -15.73
CA CYS A 478 9.65 23.46 -15.75
C CYS A 478 10.50 23.99 -16.92
N ARG A 479 11.36 24.97 -16.62
CA ARG A 479 12.58 25.24 -17.40
C ARG A 479 13.77 25.37 -16.43
N GLN A 480 14.73 24.45 -16.54
CA GLN A 480 16.03 24.52 -15.86
C GLN A 480 16.73 25.87 -16.12
N LYS A 481 17.36 26.42 -15.08
CA LYS A 481 18.53 27.31 -15.20
C LYS A 481 19.45 27.14 -14.00
N GLU A 482 20.51 26.37 -14.24
CA GLU A 482 21.90 26.59 -13.83
C GLU A 482 22.16 27.58 -12.68
N LYS A 483 22.50 27.06 -11.50
CA LYS A 483 23.68 27.45 -10.71
C LYS A 483 24.18 26.23 -9.96
N GLY A 484 25.47 25.95 -10.11
CA GLY A 484 26.13 24.72 -9.70
C GLY A 484 26.02 24.41 -8.21
N PHE A 485 25.84 23.13 -7.92
CA PHE A 485 26.37 22.51 -6.72
C PHE A 485 27.49 21.59 -7.17
N GLU A 486 28.70 22.02 -6.88
CA GLU A 486 29.92 21.23 -6.95
C GLU A 486 29.85 20.20 -5.81
N TYR A 487 30.00 18.92 -6.15
CA TYR A 487 30.04 17.82 -5.19
C TYR A 487 31.50 17.36 -5.12
N ASP A 488 32.11 17.43 -3.94
CA ASP A 488 33.41 16.81 -3.69
C ASP A 488 33.20 15.30 -3.51
N ASP A 489 33.65 14.51 -4.48
CA ASP A 489 33.69 13.06 -4.37
C ASP A 489 34.89 12.59 -3.52
N PRO A 490 34.72 11.60 -2.61
CA PRO A 490 35.85 10.89 -2.01
C PRO A 490 36.62 10.08 -3.07
N PRO A 491 37.95 9.95 -2.96
CA PRO A 491 38.78 9.47 -4.05
C PRO A 491 38.63 7.95 -4.31
N ASP A 492 38.68 7.59 -5.60
CA ASP A 492 38.87 6.24 -6.19
C ASP A 492 37.66 5.38 -6.62
N ILE A 493 36.65 5.96 -7.25
CA ILE A 493 35.80 5.18 -8.17
C ILE A 493 35.61 5.95 -9.49
N GLY A 494 36.29 5.51 -10.56
CA GLY A 494 35.92 5.91 -11.92
C GLY A 494 37.04 6.44 -12.84
N LYS A 495 38.15 5.70 -13.04
CA LYS A 495 38.90 5.84 -14.31
C LYS A 495 39.05 4.54 -15.08
N PRO A 496 38.90 4.57 -16.42
CA PRO A 496 38.97 3.38 -17.26
C PRO A 496 40.41 2.92 -17.46
N ALA A 497 40.59 1.61 -17.57
CA ALA A 497 41.84 1.02 -18.01
C ALA A 497 41.85 0.93 -19.55
N THR A 498 42.51 1.86 -20.24
CA THR A 498 43.18 1.64 -21.54
C THR A 498 44.05 2.85 -21.91
N ASP A 499 45.37 2.68 -21.80
CA ASP A 499 46.34 2.86 -22.90
C ASP A 499 47.72 3.33 -22.41
N LYS A 500 48.72 2.59 -22.89
CA LYS A 500 50.15 2.75 -22.63
C LYS A 500 50.69 3.92 -23.44
N ALA A 501 51.12 5.02 -22.79
CA ALA A 501 52.27 5.84 -23.17
C ALA A 501 52.37 7.10 -22.29
N ALA A 502 53.10 7.02 -21.18
CA ALA A 502 53.78 8.17 -20.58
C ALA A 502 54.87 7.67 -19.62
N LEU A 503 55.86 6.97 -20.19
CA LEU A 503 57.22 7.00 -19.66
C LEU A 503 57.78 8.40 -19.94
N ASN A 504 58.15 9.16 -18.91
CA ASN A 504 59.46 9.82 -18.78
C ASN A 504 59.43 11.01 -17.81
N GLY A 505 60.35 10.97 -16.85
CA GLY A 505 60.95 12.13 -16.18
C GLY A 505 60.16 12.70 -15.00
N GLY A 506 60.68 12.78 -13.78
CA GLY A 506 62.02 12.51 -13.29
C GLY A 506 62.29 13.35 -12.03
N GLY A 507 62.85 12.71 -11.01
CA GLY A 507 63.63 13.33 -9.92
C GLY A 507 62.83 13.96 -8.77
N GLY A 508 63.05 13.63 -7.49
CA GLY A 508 63.99 12.70 -6.85
C GLY A 508 63.56 12.46 -5.38
N VAL A 509 63.68 11.22 -4.84
CA VAL A 509 64.85 10.68 -4.07
C VAL A 509 64.90 11.30 -2.65
N LYS A 510 64.86 10.59 -1.49
CA LYS A 510 65.17 9.20 -1.04
C LYS A 510 64.37 8.93 0.26
N LEU A 511 63.70 7.79 0.48
CA LEU A 511 64.15 6.42 0.80
C LEU A 511 64.83 6.23 2.18
N GLY A 512 64.05 5.66 3.11
CA GLY A 512 64.51 4.73 4.15
C GLY A 512 63.67 3.45 4.02
N ALA A 513 64.34 2.31 3.95
CA ALA A 513 63.86 1.06 3.34
C ALA A 513 62.88 0.23 4.17
N VAL A 514 61.93 -0.45 3.51
CA VAL A 514 61.59 -1.87 3.78
C VAL A 514 61.19 -2.53 2.45
N GLY A 515 61.91 -3.60 2.10
CA GLY A 515 61.69 -4.40 0.90
C GLY A 515 60.48 -5.33 1.00
N ALA A 516 60.02 -5.72 -0.18
CA ALA A 516 58.88 -6.59 -0.44
C ALA A 516 59.04 -8.02 0.10
N VAL A 517 57.92 -8.62 0.52
CA VAL A 517 57.64 -10.05 0.27
C VAL A 517 56.15 -10.21 -0.04
N GLY A 518 55.85 -10.98 -1.09
CA GLY A 518 54.52 -11.16 -1.65
C GLY A 518 53.57 -12.09 -0.89
N ALA A 519 52.39 -12.19 -1.50
CA ALA A 519 51.33 -13.19 -1.39
C ALA A 519 51.30 -14.07 -0.12
N LYS A 520 50.32 -13.82 0.77
CA LYS A 520 49.72 -14.86 1.60
C LYS A 520 48.21 -14.66 1.78
N THR A 521 47.51 -15.73 1.42
CA THR A 521 46.23 -16.22 1.92
C THR A 521 46.01 -15.98 3.42
N ALA A 522 44.80 -15.56 3.79
CA ALA A 522 44.36 -15.55 5.18
C ALA A 522 44.08 -16.99 5.67
N GLU A 523 44.69 -17.36 6.80
CA GLU A 523 44.48 -18.62 7.53
C GLU A 523 43.53 -18.42 8.73
N PRO A 524 42.96 -19.52 9.27
CA PRO A 524 41.84 -19.54 10.22
C PRO A 524 42.25 -19.27 11.68
N SER A 525 41.27 -18.82 12.47
CA SER A 525 41.35 -18.56 13.90
C SER A 525 41.69 -19.80 14.73
N SER A 526 42.70 -19.65 15.60
CA SER A 526 43.24 -20.62 16.54
C SER A 526 42.32 -20.83 17.76
N PHE A 527 41.61 -21.96 17.78
CA PHE A 527 40.88 -22.48 18.96
C PHE A 527 41.32 -23.90 19.38
N LEU A 528 42.41 -24.44 18.79
CA LEU A 528 42.84 -25.83 18.95
C LEU A 528 44.31 -25.97 19.38
N THR A 529 44.73 -25.38 20.49
CA THR A 529 46.03 -25.72 21.11
C THR A 529 46.07 -25.66 22.64
N ASN A 530 44.92 -25.59 23.35
CA ASN A 530 44.94 -25.61 24.80
C ASN A 530 44.84 -27.06 25.34
N PRO A 531 45.92 -27.63 25.91
CA PRO A 531 45.96 -29.04 26.36
C PRO A 531 45.06 -29.35 27.56
N LEU A 532 44.40 -28.35 28.16
CA LEU A 532 43.47 -28.50 29.29
C LEU A 532 42.01 -28.70 28.89
N LEU A 533 41.65 -28.51 27.61
CA LEU A 533 40.25 -28.51 27.16
C LEU A 533 39.67 -29.91 26.95
N LEU A 534 40.49 -30.88 26.51
CA LEU A 534 40.07 -32.27 26.33
C LEU A 534 39.73 -33.00 27.65
N PRO A 535 40.57 -32.94 28.71
CA PRO A 535 40.23 -33.60 29.97
C PRO A 535 39.01 -32.97 30.66
N MET A 536 38.80 -31.65 30.53
CA MET A 536 37.61 -30.97 31.07
C MET A 536 36.30 -31.39 30.38
N LEU A 537 36.32 -31.57 29.05
CA LEU A 537 35.16 -32.05 28.29
C LEU A 537 34.82 -33.51 28.61
N LEU A 538 35.82 -34.36 28.84
CA LEU A 538 35.60 -35.76 29.22
C LEU A 538 35.06 -35.89 30.65
N ILE A 539 35.56 -35.11 31.61
CA ILE A 539 35.06 -35.11 32.99
C ILE A 539 33.63 -34.54 33.06
N GLY A 540 33.35 -33.47 32.31
CA GLY A 540 32.01 -32.88 32.20
C GLY A 540 30.99 -33.83 31.55
N GLY A 541 31.39 -34.56 30.50
CA GLY A 541 30.56 -35.57 29.85
C GLY A 541 30.22 -36.77 30.74
N LEU A 542 31.19 -37.25 31.53
CA LEU A 542 31.00 -38.35 32.46
C LEU A 542 30.10 -37.97 33.65
N LEU A 543 30.24 -36.75 34.19
CA LEU A 543 29.36 -36.23 35.23
C LEU A 543 27.92 -36.04 34.72
N PHE A 544 27.75 -35.55 33.50
CA PHE A 544 26.43 -35.39 32.89
C PHE A 544 25.74 -36.75 32.64
N ALA A 545 26.49 -37.76 32.21
CA ALA A 545 25.98 -39.12 32.03
C ALA A 545 25.60 -39.79 33.36
N ALA A 546 26.41 -39.62 34.41
CA ALA A 546 26.13 -40.17 35.74
C ALA A 546 24.89 -39.53 36.40
N LEU A 547 24.65 -38.23 36.18
CA LEU A 547 23.46 -37.52 36.65
C LEU A 547 22.20 -37.86 35.86
N ARG A 548 22.31 -38.13 34.55
CA ARG A 548 21.19 -38.55 33.69
C ARG A 548 20.72 -39.98 33.95
N TYR A 549 21.58 -40.88 34.43
CA TYR A 549 21.26 -42.30 34.61
C TYR A 549 21.01 -42.75 36.06
N SER A 550 21.11 -41.86 37.04
CA SER A 550 20.73 -42.16 38.43
C SER A 550 19.24 -41.87 38.67
N LYS A 551 18.35 -42.82 38.34
CA LYS A 551 17.01 -42.87 38.94
C LYS A 551 17.02 -43.86 40.12
N PRO A 552 16.58 -43.49 41.33
CA PRO A 552 16.42 -44.45 42.40
C PRO A 552 15.20 -45.36 42.13
N GLU A 553 15.42 -46.67 42.19
CA GLU A 553 14.36 -47.67 42.18
C GLU A 553 13.40 -47.45 43.36
N LYS A 554 12.11 -47.35 43.05
CA LYS A 554 11.03 -47.50 44.03
C LYS A 554 11.04 -48.95 44.52
N LYS A 555 11.52 -49.22 45.73
CA LYS A 555 11.27 -50.49 46.41
C LYS A 555 9.80 -50.55 46.86
N LYS A 556 9.13 -51.62 46.44
CA LYS A 556 7.84 -52.07 46.96
C LYS A 556 7.98 -52.43 48.45
N MET A 557 7.11 -51.87 49.27
CA MET A 557 6.46 -52.55 50.40
C MET A 557 5.17 -51.80 50.72
#